data_AF-A0A7C7NDD5-F1
#
_entry.id   AF-A0A7C7NDD5-F1
#
_cell.length_a   1.000
_cell.length_b   1.000
_cell.length_c   1.000
_cell.angle_alpha   90.00
_cell.angle_beta   90.00
_cell.angle_gamma   90.00
#
_symmetry.space_group_name_H-M   'P 1'
#
loop_
_entity.id
_entity.type
_entity.pdbx_description
1 polymer ?
#
loop_
_entity_poly.entity_id
_entity_poly.type
_entity_poly.pdbx_seq_one_letter_code
_entity_poly.pdbx_strand_id
1 'polypeptide(L)' 'GTKELTRLVNSGEYKLAFSLFSTSIKQLLDVADAGKVMPPKSTWFEPKLRSGMIVNLLTD' A
#
# COMPACT_ATOMS: atom_id res chain seq x y z
N GLY A 1 9.13 -5.02 -7.98
CA GLY A 1 8.90 -6.42 -7.56
C GLY A 1 10.17 -7.02 -6.94
N THR A 2 10.20 -8.33 -6.66
CA THR A 2 11.32 -8.97 -5.94
C THR A 2 12.67 -8.84 -6.63
N LYS A 3 12.72 -8.82 -7.96
CA LYS A 3 13.96 -8.59 -8.74
C LYS A 3 14.67 -7.28 -8.36
N GLU A 4 13.90 -6.21 -8.11
CA GLU A 4 14.46 -4.92 -7.72
C GLU A 4 15.00 -4.96 -6.29
N LEU A 5 14.31 -5.67 -5.38
CA LEU A 5 14.80 -5.91 -4.02
C LEU A 5 16.15 -6.63 -4.05
N THR A 6 16.29 -7.68 -4.89
CA THR A 6 17.55 -8.40 -5.07
C THR A 6 18.65 -7.49 -5.60
N ARG A 7 18.35 -6.65 -6.61
CA ARG A 7 19.32 -5.71 -7.18
C ARG A 7 19.86 -4.74 -6.13
N LEU A 8 18.97 -4.17 -5.30
CA LEU A 8 19.31 -3.20 -4.26
C LEU A 8 20.13 -3.79 -3.10
N VAL A 9 19.88 -5.04 -2.73
CA VAL A 9 20.71 -5.73 -1.73
C VAL A 9 22.08 -6.09 -2.33
N ASN A 10 22.12 -6.59 -3.57
CA ASN A 10 23.36 -6.97 -4.24
C ASN A 10 24.25 -5.75 -4.57
N SER A 11 23.71 -4.54 -4.69
CA SER A 11 24.53 -3.32 -4.88
C SER A 11 25.30 -2.92 -3.62
N GLY A 12 24.96 -3.49 -2.46
CA GLY A 12 25.58 -3.17 -1.17
C GLY A 12 25.01 -1.92 -0.48
N GLU A 13 24.09 -1.20 -1.14
CA GLU A 13 23.37 -0.04 -0.57
C GLU A 13 22.47 -0.45 0.60
N TYR A 14 21.89 -1.64 0.54
CA TYR A 14 21.01 -2.20 1.57
C TYR A 14 21.55 -3.54 2.08
N LYS A 15 21.38 -3.82 3.37
CA LYS A 15 21.82 -5.09 3.97
C LYS A 15 20.82 -6.23 3.81
N LEU A 16 19.53 -5.92 3.70
CA LEU A 16 18.45 -6.90 3.65
C LEU A 16 17.18 -6.26 3.05
N ALA A 17 16.33 -7.09 2.43
CA ALA A 17 14.99 -6.72 1.97
C ALA A 17 13.96 -7.76 2.41
N PHE A 18 12.73 -7.30 2.67
CA PHE A 18 11.58 -8.15 2.99
C PHE A 18 10.56 -8.14 1.85
N SER A 19 10.05 -9.31 1.48
CA SER A 19 8.90 -9.45 0.58
C SER A 19 7.80 -10.19 1.32
N LEU A 20 6.62 -9.58 1.42
CA LEU A 20 5.47 -10.12 2.13
C LEU A 20 4.36 -10.45 1.14
N PHE A 21 3.49 -11.40 1.49
CA PHE A 21 2.26 -11.64 0.73
C PHE A 21 1.33 -10.44 0.81
N SER A 22 0.60 -10.17 -0.27
CA SER A 22 -0.39 -9.10 -0.30
C SER A 22 -1.58 -9.43 0.59
N THR A 23 -2.05 -8.44 1.34
CA THR A 23 -3.33 -8.53 2.06
C THR A 23 -4.49 -8.63 1.06
N SER A 24 -5.45 -9.51 1.29
CA SER A 24 -6.67 -9.58 0.48
C SER A 24 -7.61 -8.40 0.78
N ILE A 25 -8.48 -8.06 -0.19
CA ILE A 25 -9.50 -7.01 0.02
C ILE A 25 -10.40 -7.35 1.22
N LYS A 26 -10.77 -8.62 1.41
CA LYS A 26 -11.57 -9.04 2.55
C LYS A 26 -10.88 -8.73 3.88
N GLN A 27 -9.60 -9.08 4.04
CA GLN A 27 -8.84 -8.79 5.25
C GLN A 27 -8.73 -7.28 5.52
N LEU A 28 -8.58 -6.47 4.47
CA LEU A 28 -8.57 -5.01 4.60
C LEU A 28 -9.90 -4.49 5.16
N LEU A 29 -11.02 -4.98 4.63
CA LEU A 29 -12.36 -4.61 5.10
C LEU A 29 -12.61 -5.08 6.54
N ASP A 30 -12.26 -6.32 6.87
CA ASP A 30 -12.40 -6.87 8.23
C ASP A 30 -11.64 -6.03 9.28
N VAL A 31 -10.47 -5.47 8.94
CA VAL A 31 -9.69 -4.58 9.83
C VAL A 31 -10.39 -3.23 10.03
N ALA A 32 -10.97 -2.68 8.97
CA ALA A 32 -11.71 -1.42 9.03
C ALA A 32 -13.02 -1.56 9.83
N ASP A 33 -13.78 -2.64 9.60
CA ASP A 33 -15.01 -2.96 10.34
C ASP A 33 -14.74 -3.14 11.84
N ALA A 34 -13.55 -3.64 12.19
CA ALA A 34 -13.09 -3.74 13.57
C ALA A 34 -12.62 -2.40 14.18
N GLY A 35 -12.73 -1.28 13.47
CA GLY A 35 -12.27 0.04 13.92
C GLY A 35 -10.74 0.14 14.08
N LYS A 36 -9.98 -0.71 13.39
CA LYS A 36 -8.52 -0.77 13.47
C LYS A 36 -7.87 -0.17 12.23
N VAL A 37 -6.56 0.02 12.30
CA VAL A 37 -5.74 0.52 11.18
C VAL A 37 -4.75 -0.54 10.72
N MET A 38 -4.51 -0.59 9.41
CA MET A 38 -3.46 -1.44 8.83
C MET A 38 -2.07 -0.92 9.25
N PRO A 39 -1.08 -1.81 9.47
CA PRO A 39 0.29 -1.38 9.67
C PRO A 39 0.78 -0.49 8.52
N PRO A 40 1.61 0.53 8.78
CA PRO A 40 2.15 1.39 7.73
C PRO A 40 2.80 0.57 6.59
N LYS A 41 2.50 0.93 5.34
CA LYS A 41 3.06 0.31 4.12
C LYS A 41 2.73 -1.19 3.92
N SER A 42 1.72 -1.73 4.59
CA SER A 42 1.26 -3.12 4.42
C SER A 42 0.29 -3.34 3.26
N THR A 43 -0.16 -2.27 2.59
CA THR A 43 -1.10 -2.30 1.46
C THR A 43 -0.63 -1.39 0.32
N TRP A 44 -0.82 -1.83 -0.92
CA TRP A 44 -0.61 -1.04 -2.14
C TRP A 44 -1.78 -1.28 -3.10
N PHE A 45 -2.40 -0.20 -3.59
CA PHE A 45 -3.52 -0.25 -4.54
C PHE A 45 -3.18 0.57 -5.78
N GLU A 46 -3.53 0.03 -6.95
CA GLU A 46 -3.40 0.69 -8.25
C GLU A 46 -4.73 0.62 -9.02
N PRO A 47 -5.19 1.75 -9.61
CA PRO A 47 -4.58 3.08 -9.52
C PRO A 47 -4.71 3.65 -8.11
N LYS A 48 -3.71 4.45 -7.69
CA LYS A 48 -3.88 5.25 -6.47
C LYS A 48 -5.05 6.19 -6.67
N LEU A 49 -5.84 6.39 -5.62
CA LEU A 49 -6.86 7.44 -5.62
C LEU A 49 -6.20 8.74 -6.09
N ARG A 50 -6.79 9.37 -7.11
CA ARG A 50 -6.28 10.63 -7.65
C ARG A 50 -6.21 11.64 -6.51
N SER A 51 -5.00 11.91 -6.04
CA SER A 51 -4.76 12.95 -5.03
C SER A 51 -5.05 14.29 -5.68
N GLY A 52 -5.80 15.16 -5.00
CA GLY A 52 -6.17 16.48 -5.54
C GLY A 52 -7.49 16.53 -6.33
N MET A 53 -8.38 15.54 -6.18
CA MET A 53 -9.74 15.66 -6.71
C MET A 53 -10.51 16.70 -5.87
N ILE A 54 -10.70 17.90 -6.43
CA ILE A 54 -11.52 18.96 -5.82
C ILE A 54 -12.97 18.74 -6.26
N VAL A 55 -13.86 18.51 -5.30
CA VAL A 55 -15.30 18.38 -5.55
C VAL A 55 -15.94 19.72 -5.17
N ASN A 56 -16.44 20.46 -6.17
CA ASN A 56 -17.35 21.57 -5.92
C ASN A 56 -18.77 21.02 -5.97
N LEU A 57 -19.38 20.83 -4.80
CA LEU A 57 -20.78 20.38 -4.72
C LEU A 57 -21.67 21.51 -5.24
N LEU A 58 -22.45 21.24 -6.28
CA LEU A 58 -23.50 22.16 -6.70
C LEU A 58 -24.65 22.03 -5.69
N THR A 59 -24.97 23.11 -5.00
CA THR A 59 -26.23 23.26 -4.26
C THR A 59 -27.28 23.85 -5.19
N ASP A 60 -28.54 23.40 -5.03
CA ASP A 60 -29.71 24.04 -5.65
C ASP A 60 -29.89 25.49 -5.14
#